data_AF-A0A067T403-F1
#
_entry.id   AF-A0A067T403-F1
#
_cell.length_a   1.000
_cell.length_b   1.000
_cell.length_c   1.000
_cell.angle_alpha   90.00
_cell.angle_beta   90.00
_cell.angle_gamma   90.00
#
_symmetry.space_group_name_H-M   'P 1'
#
loop_
_entity.id
_entity.type
_entity.pdbx_description
1 polymer ?
#
loop_
_entity_poly.entity_id
_entity_poly.type
_entity_poly.pdbx_seq_one_letter_code
_entity_poly.pdbx_strand_id
1 'polypeptide(L)'
;EDRLMVFCRSHDEVEKLGALLGLQPFTSRTRDTNEETMKAWLAGKQRVMISTSILGCGLDYPSVRHVLHAGISYNLISQHQAESRGGRDGQPATAITYVPAHHRPPRNPSGKYGLTELQEWAAEEKRCLRISRSLYLDGVAVTCSLLPSCNMCAVC
;
A
#
# COMPACT_ATOMS: atom_id res chain seq x y z
N GLU A 1 3.10 1.08 -19.58
CA GLU A 1 4.26 1.56 -18.83
C GLU A 1 3.97 1.45 -17.34
N ASP A 2 5.00 1.21 -16.54
CA ASP A 2 4.81 0.97 -15.12
C ASP A 2 4.46 2.26 -14.37
N ARG A 3 3.63 2.10 -13.34
CA ARG A 3 3.29 3.14 -12.39
C ARG A 3 3.56 2.70 -10.95
N LEU A 4 3.88 3.70 -10.12
CA LEU A 4 4.04 3.56 -8.67
C LEU A 4 2.94 4.35 -7.96
N MET A 5 2.37 3.76 -6.92
CA MET A 5 1.54 4.44 -5.94
C MET A 5 2.24 4.46 -4.59
N VAL A 6 2.27 5.61 -3.93
CA VAL A 6 2.84 5.82 -2.60
C VAL A 6 1.74 6.29 -1.66
N PHE A 7 1.51 5.53 -0.60
CA PHE A 7 0.52 5.84 0.43
C PHE A 7 1.23 6.27 1.71
N CYS A 8 0.87 7.45 2.21
CA CYS A 8 1.32 7.97 3.51
C CYS A 8 0.14 7.95 4.50
N ARG A 9 0.44 8.04 5.79
CA ARG A 9 -0.59 8.00 6.83
C ARG A 9 -1.31 9.33 6.95
N SER A 10 -0.64 10.46 6.75
CA SER A 10 -1.24 11.80 6.88
C SER A 10 -0.99 12.70 5.67
N HIS A 11 -1.83 13.73 5.52
CA HIS A 11 -1.62 14.77 4.49
C HIS A 11 -0.27 15.46 4.66
N ASP A 12 0.15 15.73 5.89
CA ASP A 12 1.42 16.39 6.17
C ASP A 12 2.62 15.51 5.73
N GLU A 13 2.51 14.18 5.83
CA GLU A 13 3.52 13.26 5.30
C GLU A 13 3.52 13.25 3.77
N VAL A 14 2.35 13.28 3.13
CA VAL A 14 2.25 13.41 1.67
C VAL A 14 2.89 14.72 1.20
N GLU A 15 2.62 15.83 1.87
CA GLU A 15 3.18 17.14 1.53
C GLU A 15 4.70 17.14 1.68
N LYS A 16 5.22 16.63 2.80
CA LYS A 16 6.68 16.53 3.05
C LYS A 16 7.38 15.65 2.02
N LEU A 17 6.88 14.42 1.81
CA LEU A 17 7.49 13.48 0.89
C LEU A 17 7.30 13.90 -0.56
N GLY A 18 6.15 14.50 -0.89
CA GLY A 18 5.88 15.08 -2.20
C GLY A 18 6.86 16.21 -2.53
N ALA A 19 7.08 17.14 -1.60
CA ALA A 19 8.07 18.21 -1.77
C ALA A 19 9.50 17.66 -1.95
N LEU A 20 9.89 16.67 -1.13
CA LEU A 20 11.21 16.05 -1.22
C LEU A 20 11.45 15.37 -2.59
N LEU A 21 10.41 14.76 -3.16
CA LEU A 21 10.49 14.02 -4.43
C LEU A 21 10.11 14.86 -5.66
N GLY A 22 9.71 16.12 -5.49
CA GLY A 22 9.20 16.96 -6.57
C GLY A 22 7.89 16.44 -7.18
N LEU A 23 7.05 15.80 -6.37
CA LEU A 23 5.77 15.22 -6.78
C LEU A 23 4.61 16.10 -6.32
N GLN A 24 3.60 16.26 -7.18
CA GLN A 24 2.35 16.89 -6.79
C GLN A 24 1.53 15.92 -5.91
N PRO A 25 1.11 16.34 -4.70
CA PRO A 25 0.20 15.57 -3.86
C PRO A 25 -1.13 15.27 -4.55
N PHE A 26 -1.67 14.07 -4.30
CA PHE A 26 -3.02 13.71 -4.71
C PHE A 26 -3.84 13.34 -3.48
N THR A 27 -4.54 14.31 -2.88
CA THR A 27 -5.27 14.12 -1.61
C THR A 27 -6.60 14.87 -1.60
N SER A 28 -7.40 14.65 -0.56
CA SER A 28 -8.62 15.43 -0.34
C SER A 28 -8.39 16.92 -0.05
N ARG A 29 -7.14 17.36 0.19
CA ARG A 29 -6.75 18.77 0.38
C ARG A 29 -6.34 19.48 -0.92
N THR A 30 -5.98 18.74 -1.96
CA THR A 30 -5.47 19.26 -3.25
C THR A 30 -6.48 19.07 -4.38
N ARG A 31 -7.77 19.22 -4.08
CA ARG A 31 -8.86 18.89 -5.04
C ARG A 31 -8.81 19.75 -6.31
N ASP A 32 -8.35 20.98 -6.16
CA ASP A 32 -8.13 21.95 -7.22
C ASP A 32 -7.07 21.50 -8.23
N THR A 33 -6.03 20.76 -7.81
CA THR A 33 -4.97 20.27 -8.69
C THR A 33 -5.06 18.77 -9.02
N ASN A 34 -5.91 18.01 -8.30
CA ASN A 34 -6.03 16.56 -8.45
C ASN A 34 -6.34 16.11 -9.88
N GLU A 35 -7.17 16.84 -10.63
CA GLU A 35 -7.48 16.49 -12.03
C GLU A 35 -6.24 16.56 -12.91
N GLU A 36 -5.43 17.61 -12.75
CA GLU A 36 -4.19 17.80 -13.50
C GLU A 36 -3.13 16.77 -13.10
N THR A 37 -2.97 16.53 -11.79
CA THR A 37 -2.07 15.49 -11.26
C THR A 37 -2.47 14.11 -11.79
N MET A 38 -3.76 13.79 -11.84
CA MET A 38 -4.26 12.54 -12.41
C MET A 38 -3.94 12.43 -13.90
N LYS A 39 -4.21 13.48 -14.68
CA LYS A 39 -3.89 13.52 -16.12
C LYS A 39 -2.39 13.33 -16.35
N ALA A 40 -1.55 13.99 -15.57
CA ALA A 40 -0.10 13.86 -15.65
C ALA A 40 0.37 12.44 -15.31
N TRP A 41 -0.26 11.78 -14.33
CA TRP A 41 0.05 10.42 -13.93
C TRP A 41 -0.38 9.38 -14.95
N LEU A 42 -1.60 9.49 -15.49
CA LEU A 42 -2.09 8.63 -16.57
C LEU A 42 -1.20 8.76 -17.82
N ALA A 43 -0.86 10.00 -18.20
CA ALA A 43 0.04 10.29 -19.32
C ALA A 43 1.51 9.90 -19.07
N GLY A 44 1.88 9.48 -17.85
CA GLY A 44 3.25 9.06 -17.52
C GLY A 44 4.23 10.21 -17.33
N LYS A 45 3.77 11.47 -17.35
CA LYS A 45 4.60 12.64 -17.04
C LYS A 45 5.06 12.62 -15.58
N GLN A 46 4.16 12.26 -14.66
CA GLN A 46 4.48 11.96 -13.26
C GLN A 46 4.16 10.48 -13.00
N ARG A 47 5.13 9.57 -13.08
CA ARG A 47 4.87 8.12 -12.94
C ARG A 47 4.52 7.64 -11.52
N VAL A 48 4.58 8.55 -10.54
CA VAL A 48 4.34 8.28 -9.12
C VAL A 48 3.12 9.06 -8.64
N MET A 49 2.16 8.36 -8.05
CA MET A 49 1.05 9.01 -7.34
C MET A 49 1.31 8.94 -5.85
N ILE A 50 1.37 10.08 -5.17
CA ILE A 50 1.54 10.14 -3.71
C ILE A 50 0.25 10.63 -3.05
N SER A 51 -0.27 9.86 -2.11
CA SER A 51 -1.60 10.08 -1.53
C SER A 51 -1.71 9.56 -0.10
N THR A 52 -2.78 9.91 0.59
CA THR A 52 -3.22 9.23 1.83
C THR A 52 -4.21 8.11 1.53
N SER A 53 -4.97 8.23 0.43
CA SER A 53 -5.97 7.26 -0.02
C SER A 53 -6.44 7.63 -1.42
N ILE A 54 -6.76 6.61 -2.22
CA ILE A 54 -7.40 6.78 -3.54
C ILE A 54 -8.84 6.26 -3.57
N LEU A 55 -9.43 6.02 -2.39
CA LEU A 55 -10.83 5.63 -2.27
C LEU A 55 -11.73 6.75 -2.83
N GLY A 56 -12.66 6.37 -3.70
CA GLY A 56 -13.61 7.31 -4.32
C GLY A 56 -13.11 8.03 -5.57
N CYS A 57 -11.83 7.92 -5.92
CA CYS A 57 -11.28 8.61 -7.10
C CYS A 57 -11.53 7.87 -8.43
N GLY A 58 -12.16 6.69 -8.40
CA GLY A 58 -12.41 5.88 -9.60
C GLY A 58 -11.14 5.40 -10.31
N LEU A 59 -9.97 5.50 -9.65
CA LEU A 59 -8.69 5.17 -10.25
C LEU A 59 -8.55 3.66 -10.44
N ASP A 60 -8.64 3.24 -11.71
CA ASP A 60 -8.42 1.87 -12.15
C ASP A 60 -7.39 1.85 -13.30
N TYR A 61 -6.11 1.86 -12.93
CA TYR A 61 -5.02 1.74 -13.90
C TYR A 61 -4.44 0.33 -13.82
N PRO A 62 -4.47 -0.46 -14.91
CA PRO A 62 -4.16 -1.88 -14.85
C PRO A 62 -2.67 -2.15 -14.57
N SER A 63 -1.78 -1.26 -15.01
CA SER A 63 -0.33 -1.47 -15.00
C SER A 63 0.41 -0.79 -13.84
N VAL A 64 -0.21 -0.72 -12.65
CA VAL A 64 0.52 -0.37 -11.41
C VAL A 64 1.43 -1.53 -11.04
N ARG A 65 2.76 -1.34 -11.10
CA ARG A 65 3.76 -2.37 -10.72
C ARG A 65 4.15 -2.33 -9.26
N HIS A 66 4.11 -1.14 -8.68
CA HIS A 66 4.60 -0.93 -7.33
C HIS A 66 3.55 -0.19 -6.52
N VAL A 67 3.30 -0.70 -5.32
CA VAL A 67 2.56 -0.01 -4.28
C VAL A 67 3.45 0.09 -3.06
N LEU A 68 3.73 1.32 -2.63
CA LEU A 68 4.56 1.60 -1.47
C LEU A 68 3.70 2.23 -0.37
N HIS A 69 3.85 1.72 0.84
CA HIS A 69 3.36 2.37 2.05
C HIS A 69 4.55 3.01 2.78
N ALA A 70 4.54 4.34 2.88
CA ALA A 70 5.50 5.10 3.67
C ALA A 70 5.07 5.08 5.14
N GLY A 71 5.37 3.97 5.82
CA GLY A 71 4.87 3.69 7.16
C GLY A 71 3.73 2.67 7.17
N ILE A 72 3.34 2.24 8.37
CA ILE A 72 2.23 1.30 8.57
C ILE A 72 0.90 2.06 8.50
N SER A 73 -0.03 1.58 7.66
CA SER A 73 -1.37 2.17 7.52
C SER A 73 -2.20 2.09 8.81
N TYR A 74 -3.40 2.68 8.76
CA TYR A 74 -4.30 2.75 9.91
C TYR A 74 -4.85 1.39 10.36
N ASN A 75 -5.02 0.44 9.44
CA ASN A 75 -5.53 -0.90 9.72
C ASN A 75 -5.30 -1.83 8.52
N LEU A 76 -5.43 -3.14 8.72
CA LEU A 76 -5.14 -4.14 7.69
C LEU A 76 -6.00 -3.99 6.44
N ILE A 77 -7.27 -3.63 6.59
CA ILE A 77 -8.18 -3.44 5.44
C ILE A 77 -7.69 -2.29 4.56
N SER A 78 -7.37 -1.13 5.14
CA SER A 78 -6.86 0.03 4.40
C SER A 78 -5.55 -0.26 3.68
N GLN A 79 -4.65 -0.98 4.36
CA GLN A 79 -3.39 -1.45 3.79
C GLN A 79 -3.66 -2.37 2.60
N HIS A 80 -4.50 -3.38 2.77
CA HIS A 80 -4.80 -4.35 1.72
C HIS A 80 -5.51 -3.71 0.51
N GLN A 81 -6.44 -2.79 0.71
CA GLN A 81 -7.14 -2.10 -0.38
C GLN A 81 -6.21 -1.24 -1.25
N ALA A 82 -5.15 -0.68 -0.65
CA ALA A 82 -4.12 0.06 -1.37
C ALA A 82 -3.21 -0.88 -2.16
N GLU A 83 -2.71 -1.95 -1.54
CA GLU A 83 -1.84 -2.95 -2.19
C GLU A 83 -2.53 -3.65 -3.37
N SER A 84 -3.83 -3.94 -3.26
CA SER A 84 -4.67 -4.57 -4.29
C SER A 84 -4.95 -3.68 -5.53
N ARG A 85 -4.23 -2.56 -5.65
CA ARG A 85 -4.21 -1.71 -6.86
C ARG A 85 -3.12 -2.13 -7.83
N GLY A 86 -2.08 -2.81 -7.36
CA GLY A 86 -1.04 -3.38 -8.21
C GLY A 86 -1.53 -4.59 -9.00
N GLY A 87 -0.95 -4.82 -10.17
CA GLY A 87 -1.08 -6.12 -10.86
C GLY A 87 -2.44 -6.42 -11.49
N ARG A 88 -3.26 -5.40 -11.76
CA ARG A 88 -4.62 -5.57 -12.32
C ARG A 88 -4.66 -6.04 -13.79
N ASP A 89 -3.54 -5.94 -14.49
CA ASP A 89 -3.29 -6.58 -15.80
C ASP A 89 -2.89 -8.07 -15.69
N GLY A 90 -2.87 -8.64 -14.48
CA GLY A 90 -2.50 -10.04 -14.23
C GLY A 90 -0.98 -10.28 -14.18
N GLN A 91 -0.15 -9.28 -14.46
CA GLN A 91 1.29 -9.39 -14.32
C GLN A 91 1.71 -9.22 -12.84
N PRO A 92 2.86 -9.75 -12.40
CA PRO A 92 3.34 -9.59 -11.02
C PRO A 92 3.54 -8.12 -10.63
N ALA A 93 3.07 -7.74 -9.44
CA ALA A 93 3.29 -6.43 -8.83
C ALA A 93 3.84 -6.59 -7.42
N THR A 94 4.57 -5.59 -6.94
CA THR A 94 5.21 -5.60 -5.61
C THR A 94 4.54 -4.60 -4.70
N ALA A 95 4.09 -5.07 -3.54
CA ALA A 95 3.65 -4.26 -2.42
C ALA A 95 4.77 -4.18 -1.38
N ILE A 96 5.17 -2.96 -1.01
CA ILE A 96 6.26 -2.69 -0.07
C ILE A 96 5.71 -1.81 1.05
N THR A 97 6.04 -2.14 2.30
CA THR A 97 5.76 -1.28 3.46
C THR A 97 7.05 -0.92 4.14
N TYR A 98 7.32 0.38 4.27
CA TYR A 98 8.43 0.84 5.07
C TYR A 98 8.04 0.81 6.55
N VAL A 99 8.61 -0.14 7.29
CA VAL A 99 8.42 -0.25 8.74
C VAL A 99 9.66 0.31 9.43
N PRO A 100 9.52 1.27 10.36
CA PRO A 100 10.65 1.76 11.14
C PRO A 100 11.35 0.60 11.88
N ALA A 101 12.68 0.57 11.89
CA ALA A 101 13.45 -0.54 12.49
C ALA A 101 13.15 -0.78 13.99
N HIS A 102 12.71 0.24 14.71
CA HIS A 102 12.33 0.16 16.11
C HIS A 102 10.82 -0.02 16.31
N HIS A 103 10.07 -0.37 15.26
CA HIS A 103 8.65 -0.64 15.37
C HIS A 103 8.41 -1.79 16.34
N ARG A 104 7.57 -1.53 17.34
CA ARG A 104 7.09 -2.55 18.28
C ARG A 104 5.57 -2.55 18.24
N PRO A 105 4.92 -3.69 17.97
CA PRO A 105 3.48 -3.77 18.04
C PRO A 105 3.03 -3.43 19.46
N PRO A 106 1.92 -2.69 19.63
CA PRO A 106 1.43 -2.34 20.96
C PRO A 106 1.08 -3.60 21.75
N ARG A 107 1.36 -3.61 23.07
CA ARG A 107 1.14 -4.79 23.94
C ARG A 107 -0.30 -5.28 24.01
N ASN A 108 -1.26 -4.36 23.89
CA ASN A 108 -2.67 -4.68 23.84
C ASN A 108 -3.28 -3.94 22.66
N PRO A 109 -3.09 -4.47 21.44
CA PRO A 109 -3.63 -3.83 20.26
C PRO A 109 -5.16 -4.00 20.30
N SER A 110 -5.87 -2.93 20.62
CA SER A 110 -7.32 -2.86 20.46
C SER A 110 -7.62 -1.90 19.31
N GLY A 111 -8.22 -2.42 18.25
CA GLY A 111 -8.57 -1.60 17.09
C GLY A 111 -9.58 -2.28 16.19
N LYS A 112 -10.17 -1.49 15.29
CA LYS A 112 -11.11 -2.00 14.28
C LYS A 112 -10.34 -2.39 13.02
N TYR A 113 -10.97 -3.23 12.19
CA TYR A 113 -10.55 -3.48 10.81
C TYR A 113 -9.14 -4.08 10.64
N GLY A 114 -8.71 -4.86 11.63
CA GLY A 114 -7.47 -5.64 11.54
C GLY A 114 -6.24 -4.87 12.01
N LEU A 115 -6.39 -3.86 12.87
CA LEU A 115 -5.24 -3.08 13.36
C LEU A 115 -4.22 -3.99 14.06
N THR A 116 -4.68 -4.91 14.92
CA THR A 116 -3.82 -5.85 15.63
C THR A 116 -2.99 -6.70 14.68
N GLU A 117 -3.67 -7.30 13.72
CA GLU A 117 -3.10 -8.17 12.72
C GLU A 117 -2.09 -7.42 11.86
N LEU A 118 -2.36 -6.16 11.50
CA LEU A 118 -1.41 -5.33 10.77
C LEU A 118 -0.15 -4.99 11.60
N GLN A 119 -0.31 -4.69 12.89
CA GLN A 119 0.83 -4.37 13.77
C GLN A 119 1.72 -5.59 13.98
N GLU A 120 1.11 -6.76 14.22
CA GLU A 120 1.84 -8.02 14.33
C GLU A 120 2.50 -8.40 13.01
N TRP A 121 1.80 -8.24 11.88
CA TRP A 121 2.34 -8.46 10.54
C TRP A 121 3.55 -7.57 10.25
N ALA A 122 3.53 -6.31 10.68
CA ALA A 122 4.63 -5.38 10.47
C ALA A 122 5.89 -5.74 11.27
N ALA A 123 5.76 -6.56 12.31
CA ALA A 123 6.88 -7.08 13.11
C ALA A 123 7.26 -8.52 12.75
N GLU A 124 6.68 -9.08 11.68
CA GLU A 124 6.92 -10.47 11.27
C GLU A 124 8.26 -10.61 10.54
N GLU A 125 9.10 -11.53 11.01
CA GLU A 125 10.44 -11.79 10.46
C GLU A 125 10.65 -13.24 10.04
N LYS A 126 9.74 -14.16 10.42
CA LYS A 126 9.98 -15.62 10.32
C LYS A 126 8.88 -16.38 9.59
N ARG A 127 7.67 -15.82 9.52
CA ARG A 127 6.52 -16.45 8.86
C ARG A 127 6.18 -15.74 7.56
N CYS A 128 5.66 -16.51 6.62
CA CYS A 128 5.12 -16.01 5.36
C CYS A 128 4.15 -14.83 5.60
N LEU A 129 4.44 -13.68 4.99
CA LEU A 129 3.67 -12.44 5.14
C LEU A 129 2.21 -12.56 4.66
N ARG A 130 1.87 -13.62 3.92
CA ARG A 130 0.49 -13.89 3.46
C ARG A 130 -0.39 -14.56 4.51
N ILE A 131 0.19 -15.23 5.52
CA ILE A 131 -0.58 -16.01 6.51
C ILE A 131 -1.52 -15.11 7.30
N SER A 132 -0.99 -14.06 7.94
CA SER A 132 -1.78 -13.16 8.78
C SER A 132 -2.93 -12.51 7.99
N ARG A 133 -2.65 -12.06 6.77
CA ARG A 133 -3.61 -11.39 5.88
C ARG A 133 -4.73 -12.31 5.41
N SER A 134 -4.38 -13.46 4.87
CA SER A 134 -5.37 -14.44 4.37
C SER A 134 -6.21 -15.01 5.50
N LEU A 135 -5.62 -15.27 6.67
CA LEU A 135 -6.37 -15.71 7.84
C LEU A 135 -7.39 -14.65 8.29
N TYR A 136 -7.00 -13.37 8.33
CA TYR A 136 -7.91 -12.30 8.73
C TYR A 136 -9.02 -12.04 7.70
N LEU A 137 -8.68 -11.99 6.41
CA LEU A 137 -9.60 -11.59 5.34
C LEU A 137 -10.51 -12.75 4.90
N ASP A 138 -9.95 -13.95 4.79
CA ASP A 138 -10.61 -15.11 4.18
C ASP A 138 -10.91 -16.24 5.20
N GLY A 139 -10.41 -16.12 6.44
CA GLY A 139 -10.53 -17.16 7.46
C GLY A 139 -9.61 -18.37 7.25
N VAL A 140 -8.77 -18.36 6.20
CA VAL A 140 -7.91 -19.47 5.82
C VAL A 140 -6.50 -18.98 5.55
N ALA A 141 -5.51 -19.62 6.16
CA ALA A 141 -4.10 -19.26 5.95
C ALA A 141 -3.59 -19.76 4.58
N VAL A 142 -3.02 -18.84 3.80
CA VAL A 142 -2.36 -19.07 2.52
C VAL A 142 -0.89 -18.68 2.62
N THR A 143 0.00 -19.53 2.11
CA THR A 143 1.44 -19.27 2.02
C THR A 143 1.84 -18.95 0.57
N CYS A 144 3.06 -18.42 0.37
CA CYS A 144 3.59 -18.19 -0.97
C CYS A 144 3.60 -19.46 -1.83
N SER A 145 3.93 -20.61 -1.22
CA SER A 145 4.02 -21.91 -1.89
C SER A 145 2.67 -22.49 -2.34
N LEU A 146 1.56 -21.96 -1.83
CA LEU A 146 0.20 -22.36 -2.23
C LEU A 146 -0.34 -21.52 -3.40
N LEU A 147 0.38 -20.48 -3.82
CA LEU A 147 -0.01 -19.68 -4.98
C LEU A 147 0.36 -20.40 -6.29
N PRO A 148 -0.46 -20.28 -7.36
CA PRO A 148 -0.17 -20.91 -8.65
C PRO A 148 1.21 -20.57 -9.23
N SER A 149 1.71 -19.36 -8.98
CA SER A 149 3.00 -18.87 -9.47
C SER A 149 4.11 -18.87 -8.42
N CYS A 150 3.84 -19.32 -7.19
CA CYS A 150 4.79 -19.29 -6.07
C CYS A 150 5.46 -17.92 -5.85
N ASN A 151 4.76 -16.81 -6.10
CA ASN A 151 5.31 -15.46 -5.92
C ASN A 151 5.69 -15.22 -4.45
N MET A 152 6.99 -15.21 -4.15
CA MET A 152 7.50 -15.15 -2.78
C MET A 152 7.32 -13.77 -2.13
N CYS A 153 7.10 -13.76 -0.82
CA CYS A 153 7.16 -12.54 0.00
C CYS A 153 8.58 -12.38 0.56
N ALA A 154 8.89 -11.22 1.16
CA ALA A 154 10.24 -10.95 1.66
C ALA A 154 10.78 -11.91 2.75
N VAL A 155 9.91 -12.72 3.37
CA VAL A 155 10.28 -13.69 4.42
C VAL A 155 10.44 -15.12 3.90
N CYS A 156 9.87 -15.43 2.72
CA CYS A 156 9.92 -16.78 2.14
C CYS A 156 11.01 -16.87 1.07
#